data_AF-C0EQG0-F1
#
_entry.id   AF-C0EQG0-F1
#
_cell.length_a   1.000
_cell.length_b   1.000
_cell.length_c   1.000
_cell.angle_alpha   90.00
_cell.angle_beta   90.00
_cell.angle_gamma   90.00
#
_symmetry.space_group_name_H-M   'P 1'
#
loop_
_entity.id
_entity.type
_entity.pdbx_description
1 polymer ?
#
loop_
_entity_poly.entity_id
_entity_poly.type
_entity_poly.pdbx_seq_one_letter_code
_entity_poly.pdbx_strand_id
1 'polypeptide(L)'
;MNLILIVLALFLDFGSATKMVLVVASFISLITELFNTAIEAAVDHTSTEKHELAKRAKDAGSAAQLMALLMLFIVWIVALTA
;
A
#
# COMPACT_ATOMS: atom_id res chain seq x y z
N MET A 1 -7.81 -6.48 -1.99
CA MET A 1 -6.65 -7.31 -2.40
C MET A 1 -5.82 -7.78 -1.21
N ASN A 2 -5.37 -6.87 -0.33
CA ASN A 2 -4.52 -7.21 0.82
C ASN A 2 -5.08 -8.29 1.77
N LEU A 3 -6.41 -8.38 1.97
CA LEU A 3 -7.01 -9.45 2.80
C LEU A 3 -6.70 -10.86 2.27
N ILE A 4 -6.71 -11.05 0.96
CA ILE A 4 -6.38 -12.34 0.33
C ILE A 4 -4.91 -12.68 0.59
N LEU A 5 -4.01 -11.71 0.48
CA LEU A 5 -2.57 -11.90 0.75
C LEU A 5 -2.32 -12.24 2.21
N ILE A 6 -3.00 -11.57 3.15
CA ILE A 6 -2.88 -11.89 4.58
C ILE A 6 -3.33 -13.32 4.85
N VAL A 7 -4.46 -13.75 4.29
CA VAL A 7 -4.92 -15.15 4.41
C VAL A 7 -3.87 -16.09 3.82
N LEU A 8 -3.40 -15.86 2.59
CA LEU A 8 -2.36 -16.69 1.97
C LEU A 8 -1.08 -16.79 2.83
N ALA A 9 -0.62 -15.67 3.39
CA ALA A 9 0.58 -15.65 4.24
C ALA A 9 0.42 -16.53 5.49
N LEU A 10 -0.79 -16.62 6.06
CA LEU A 10 -1.06 -17.45 7.24
C LEU A 10 -1.14 -18.95 6.89
N PHE A 11 -1.70 -19.29 5.72
CA PHE A 11 -1.92 -20.68 5.30
C PHE A 11 -0.72 -21.32 4.60
N LEU A 12 0.15 -20.55 3.94
CA LEU A 12 1.37 -21.06 3.32
C LEU A 12 2.40 -21.49 4.36
N ASP A 13 3.24 -22.46 3.99
CA ASP A 13 4.26 -23.05 4.88
C ASP A 13 5.52 -22.16 4.94
N PHE A 14 5.36 -20.97 5.51
CA PHE A 14 6.45 -20.05 5.79
C PHE A 14 6.83 -20.05 7.27
N GLY A 15 8.10 -19.76 7.55
CA GLY A 15 8.55 -19.49 8.92
C GLY A 15 7.81 -18.30 9.55
N SER A 16 7.70 -18.30 10.89
CA SER A 16 6.96 -17.27 11.64
C SER A 16 7.45 -15.84 11.34
N ALA A 17 8.76 -15.65 11.19
CA ALA A 17 9.34 -14.36 10.80
C ALA A 17 8.85 -13.87 9.44
N THR A 18 8.89 -14.73 8.41
CA THR A 18 8.40 -14.42 7.07
C THR A 18 6.90 -14.09 7.08
N LYS A 19 6.09 -14.87 7.81
CA LYS A 19 4.65 -14.59 7.97
C LYS A 19 4.41 -13.21 8.57
N MET A 20 5.12 -12.84 9.64
CA MET A 20 5.00 -11.51 10.26
C MET A 20 5.34 -10.38 9.28
N VAL A 21 6.43 -10.54 8.51
CA VAL A 21 6.83 -9.53 7.51
C VAL A 21 5.77 -9.38 6.41
N LEU A 22 5.23 -10.49 5.88
CA LEU A 22 4.18 -10.46 4.86
C LEU A 22 2.91 -9.77 5.37
N VAL A 23 2.49 -10.07 6.61
CA VAL A 23 1.33 -9.44 7.24
C VAL A 23 1.57 -7.94 7.42
N VAL A 24 2.71 -7.53 7.99
CA VAL A 24 3.06 -6.12 8.19
C VAL A 24 3.12 -5.37 6.85
N ALA A 25 3.75 -5.95 5.82
CA ALA A 25 3.80 -5.35 4.49
C ALA A 25 2.40 -5.13 3.89
N SER A 26 1.47 -6.08 4.06
CA SER A 26 0.07 -5.93 3.64
C SER A 26 -0.64 -4.81 4.39
N PHE A 27 -0.41 -4.66 5.69
CA PHE A 27 -0.97 -3.54 6.46
C PHE A 27 -0.39 -2.19 6.04
N ILE A 28 0.91 -2.10 5.78
CA ILE A 28 1.53 -0.88 5.26
C ILE A 28 0.87 -0.46 3.94
N SER A 29 0.68 -1.40 3.00
CA SER A 29 -0.03 -1.12 1.75
C SER A 29 -1.45 -0.59 1.97
N LEU A 30 -2.21 -1.15 2.92
CA LEU A 30 -3.55 -0.65 3.26
C LEU A 30 -3.51 0.75 3.86
N ILE A 31 -2.57 1.01 4.77
CA ILE A 31 -2.41 2.33 5.40
C ILE A 31 -2.08 3.38 4.34
N THR A 32 -1.18 3.07 3.40
CA THR A 32 -0.83 3.98 2.32
C THR A 32 -2.01 4.24 1.38
N GLU A 33 -2.86 3.24 1.12
CA GLU A 33 -4.07 3.40 0.32
C GLU A 33 -5.05 4.36 1.00
N LEU A 34 -5.27 4.18 2.30
CA LEU A 34 -6.12 5.07 3.12
C LEU A 34 -5.59 6.51 3.10
N PHE A 35 -4.28 6.70 3.19
CA PHE A 35 -3.68 8.03 3.07
C PHE A 35 -3.85 8.63 1.68
N ASN A 36 -3.68 7.87 0.60
CA ASN A 36 -3.95 8.36 -0.75
C ASN A 36 -5.40 8.84 -0.88
N THR A 37 -6.38 8.03 -0.45
CA THR A 37 -7.80 8.41 -0.48
C THR A 37 -8.11 9.60 0.41
N ALA A 38 -7.49 9.69 1.60
CA ALA A 38 -7.68 10.84 2.49
C ALA A 38 -7.15 12.15 1.86
N ILE A 39 -6.00 12.10 1.20
CA ILE A 39 -5.42 13.25 0.49
C ILE A 39 -6.33 13.65 -0.68
N GLU A 40 -6.78 12.69 -1.49
CA GLU A 40 -7.71 12.95 -2.59
C GLU A 40 -8.99 13.62 -2.09
N ALA A 41 -9.62 13.08 -1.05
CA ALA A 41 -10.83 13.63 -0.47
C ALA A 41 -10.64 15.04 0.12
N ALA A 42 -9.52 15.29 0.81
CA ALA A 42 -9.21 16.61 1.38
C ALA A 42 -8.96 17.65 0.28
N VAL A 43 -8.25 17.26 -0.78
CA VAL A 43 -7.98 18.14 -1.92
C VAL A 43 -9.26 18.44 -2.70
N ASP A 44 -10.08 17.43 -2.98
CA ASP A 44 -11.35 17.57 -3.70
C ASP A 44 -12.39 18.40 -2.94
N HIS A 45 -12.37 18.34 -1.61
CA HIS A 45 -13.23 19.18 -0.78
C HIS A 45 -12.80 20.67 -0.78
N THR A 46 -11.50 20.95 -0.87
CA THR A 46 -10.97 22.31 -0.68
C THR A 46 -11.12 23.19 -1.94
N SER A 47 -10.95 22.64 -3.14
CA SER A 47 -11.15 23.40 -4.38
C SER A 47 -11.41 22.47 -5.56
N THR A 48 -12.42 22.81 -6.36
CA THR A 48 -12.69 22.16 -7.65
C THR A 48 -11.88 22.78 -8.79
N GLU A 49 -11.18 23.90 -8.55
CA GLU A 49 -10.27 24.49 -9.54
C GLU A 49 -8.91 23.77 -9.55
N LYS A 50 -8.35 23.60 -10.75
CA LYS A 50 -7.06 22.94 -10.93
C LYS A 50 -5.93 23.82 -10.37
N HIS A 51 -5.46 23.49 -9.18
CA HIS A 51 -4.24 24.05 -8.60
C HIS A 51 -3.05 23.12 -8.76
N GLU A 52 -1.90 23.67 -9.15
CA GLU A 52 -0.63 22.95 -9.26
C GLU A 52 -0.23 22.23 -7.96
N LEU A 53 -0.47 22.85 -6.80
CA LEU A 53 -0.18 22.24 -5.49
C LEU A 53 -1.14 21.08 -5.17
N ALA A 54 -2.42 21.21 -5.51
CA ALA A 54 -3.41 20.15 -5.36
C ALA A 54 -3.06 18.93 -6.20
N LYS A 55 -2.62 19.15 -7.44
CA LYS A 55 -2.10 18.09 -8.32
C LYS A 55 -0.90 17.39 -7.69
N ARG A 56 0.11 18.14 -7.23
CA ARG A 56 1.29 17.56 -6.57
C ARG A 56 0.95 16.73 -5.33
N ALA A 57 -0.02 17.15 -4.53
CA ALA A 57 -0.47 16.40 -3.36
C ALA A 57 -1.07 15.03 -3.76
N LYS A 58 -1.95 15.00 -4.76
CA LYS A 58 -2.53 13.76 -5.29
C LYS A 58 -1.46 12.85 -5.92
N ASP A 59 -0.58 13.43 -6.73
CA ASP A 59 0.51 12.69 -7.38
C ASP A 59 1.43 12.04 -6.33
N ALA A 60 1.75 12.75 -5.25
CA ALA A 60 2.56 12.22 -4.15
C ALA A 60 1.85 11.08 -3.40
N GLY A 61 0.54 11.21 -3.12
CA GLY A 61 -0.25 10.14 -2.50
C GLY A 61 -0.27 8.88 -3.36
N SER A 62 -0.51 9.04 -4.66
CA SER A 62 -0.56 7.92 -5.62
C SER A 62 0.81 7.27 -5.80
N ALA A 63 1.88 8.08 -5.82
CA ALA A 63 3.25 7.57 -5.87
C ALA A 63 3.60 6.77 -4.61
N ALA A 64 3.20 7.23 -3.42
CA ALA A 64 3.39 6.48 -2.18
C ALA A 64 2.67 5.12 -2.24
N GLN A 65 1.43 5.10 -2.73
CA GLN A 65 0.67 3.85 -2.89
C GLN A 65 1.35 2.88 -3.86
N LEU A 66 1.88 3.39 -4.98
CA LEU A 66 2.66 2.57 -5.91
C LEU A 66 3.91 1.98 -5.25
N MET A 67 4.64 2.78 -4.46
CA MET A 67 5.82 2.30 -3.74
C MET A 67 5.46 1.21 -2.72
N ALA A 68 4.34 1.36 -2.01
CA ALA A 68 3.87 0.34 -1.07
C ALA A 68 3.48 -0.97 -1.77
N LEU A 69 2.84 -0.89 -2.95
CA LEU A 69 2.52 -2.06 -3.77
C LEU A 69 3.78 -2.74 -4.33
N LEU A 70 4.77 -1.97 -4.78
CA LEU A 70 6.06 -2.51 -5.24
C LEU A 70 6.81 -3.21 -4.10
N MET A 71 6.85 -2.60 -2.91
CA MET A 71 7.42 -3.22 -1.72
C MET A 71 6.71 -4.54 -1.42
N LEU A 72 5.38 -4.54 -1.40
CA LEU A 72 4.58 -5.74 -1.15
C LEU A 72 4.89 -6.85 -2.16
N PHE A 73 4.97 -6.51 -3.45
CA PHE A 73 5.32 -7.43 -4.52
C PHE A 73 6.72 -8.04 -4.33
N ILE A 74 7.73 -7.21 -4.03
CA ILE A 74 9.11 -7.66 -3.82
C ILE A 74 9.19 -8.60 -2.62
N VAL A 75 8.57 -8.25 -1.50
CA VAL A 75 8.59 -9.08 -0.28
C VAL A 75 7.93 -10.44 -0.53
N TRP A 76 6.84 -10.48 -1.30
CA TRP A 76 6.20 -11.74 -1.71
C TRP A 76 7.08 -12.59 -2.61
N ILE A 77 7.74 -11.99 -3.61
CA ILE A 77 8.70 -12.72 -4.46
C ILE A 77 9.80 -13.33 -3.60
N VAL A 78 10.42 -12.54 -2.72
CA VAL A 78 11.49 -13.01 -1.85
C VAL A 78 11.01 -14.16 -0.98
N ALA A 79 9.83 -14.05 -0.37
CA ALA A 79 9.26 -15.11 0.46
C ALA A 79 8.98 -16.41 -0.31
N LEU A 80 8.62 -16.33 -1.59
CA LEU A 80 8.33 -17.49 -2.44
C LEU A 80 9.59 -18.15 -3.01
N THR A 81 10.69 -17.41 -3.14
CA THR A 81 11.96 -17.90 -3.71
C THR A 81 13.03 -18.24 -2.67
N ALA A 82 12.82 -17.85 -1.40
CA ALA A 82 13.70 -18.15 -0.28
C ALA A 82 13.44 -19.56 0.27
#